data_AF-A0A3C0KAW9-F1
#
_entry.id   AF-A0A3C0KAW9-F1
#
_cell.length_a   1.000
_cell.length_b   1.000
_cell.length_c   1.000
_cell.angle_alpha   90.00
_cell.angle_beta   90.00
_cell.angle_gamma   90.00
#
_symmetry.space_group_name_H-M   'P 1'
#
loop_
_entity.id
_entity.type
_entity.pdbx_description
1 polymer ?
#
loop_
_entity_poly.entity_id
_entity_poly.type
_entity_poly.pdbx_seq_one_letter_code
_entity_poly.pdbx_strand_id
1 'polypeptide(L)' 'ALKRELATVEAANREAQARNERLASEVQDLQEGLDMVEELARRELGMVKPNEIFVQVASGRP' A
#
# COMPACT_ATOMS: atom_id res chain seq x y z
N ALA A 1 -4.44 -0.84 -41.98
CA ALA A 1 -4.97 -1.77 -40.96
C ALA A 1 -4.13 -1.70 -39.68
N LEU A 2 -2.86 -2.13 -39.72
CA LEU A 2 -1.97 -2.22 -38.55
C LEU A 2 -1.82 -0.93 -37.72
N LYS A 3 -1.72 0.25 -38.35
CA LYS A 3 -1.65 1.54 -37.62
C LYS A 3 -2.91 1.85 -36.80
N ARG A 4 -4.09 1.40 -37.25
CA ARG A 4 -5.35 1.59 -36.52
C ARG A 4 -5.42 0.66 -35.32
N GLU A 5 -4.99 -0.58 -35.50
CA GLU A 5 -4.93 -1.59 -34.43
C GLU A 5 -3.95 -1.18 -33.33
N LEU A 6 -2.78 -0.67 -33.70
CA LEU A 6 -1.82 -0.09 -32.75
C LEU A 6 -2.44 1.06 -31.94
N ALA A 7 -3.12 1.99 -32.60
CA ALA A 7 -3.78 3.12 -31.93
C ALA A 7 -4.89 2.65 -30.95
N THR A 8 -5.60 1.57 -31.29
CA THR A 8 -6.60 0.95 -30.39
C THR A 8 -5.95 0.35 -29.15
N VAL A 9 -4.85 -0.41 -29.32
CA VAL A 9 -4.13 -1.01 -28.20
C VAL A 9 -3.50 0.06 -27.30
N GLU A 10 -2.92 1.11 -27.88
CA GLU A 10 -2.37 2.25 -27.13
C GLU A 10 -3.44 3.02 -26.34
N ALA A 11 -4.64 3.15 -26.89
CA ALA A 11 -5.76 3.75 -26.17
C ALA A 11 -6.20 2.87 -24.99
N ALA A 12 -6.34 1.56 -25.20
CA ALA A 12 -6.70 0.62 -24.14
C ALA A 12 -5.64 0.54 -23.03
N ASN A 13 -4.35 0.56 -23.39
CA ASN A 13 -3.25 0.57 -22.43
C ASN A 13 -3.24 1.85 -21.60
N ARG A 14 -3.49 3.02 -22.20
CA ARG A 14 -3.59 4.28 -21.46
C ARG A 14 -4.75 4.26 -20.46
N GLU A 15 -5.88 3.71 -20.85
CA GLU A 15 -7.02 3.56 -19.94
C GLU A 15 -6.71 2.58 -18.79
N ALA A 16 -6.06 1.46 -19.09
CA ALA A 16 -5.64 0.49 -18.09
C ALA A 16 -4.63 1.09 -17.11
N GLN A 17 -3.67 1.87 -17.60
CA GLN A 17 -2.68 2.54 -16.77
C GLN A 17 -3.34 3.54 -15.82
N ALA A 18 -4.27 4.37 -16.31
CA ALA A 18 -5.01 5.30 -15.46
C ALA A 18 -5.85 4.59 -14.38
N ARG A 19 -6.40 3.41 -14.66
CA ARG A 19 -7.09 2.59 -13.65
C ARG A 19 -6.11 2.04 -12.62
N ASN A 20 -4.96 1.52 -13.07
CA ASN A 20 -3.94 0.98 -12.18
C ASN A 20 -3.39 2.05 -11.24
N GLU A 21 -3.16 3.27 -11.73
CA GLU A 21 -2.69 4.40 -10.90
C GLU A 21 -3.69 4.75 -9.80
N ARG A 22 -4.99 4.77 -10.11
CA ARG A 22 -6.04 4.99 -9.09
C ARG A 22 -6.07 3.87 -8.05
N LEU A 23 -6.06 2.61 -8.50
CA LEU A 23 -6.08 1.46 -7.60
C LEU A 23 -4.82 1.41 -6.72
N ALA A 24 -3.66 1.79 -7.25
CA ALA A 24 -2.43 1.85 -6.48
C ALA A 24 -2.53 2.89 -5.34
N SER A 25 -3.12 4.06 -5.61
CA SER A 25 -3.39 5.06 -4.58
C SER A 25 -4.34 4.53 -3.51
N GLU A 26 -5.44 3.89 -3.91
CA GLU A 26 -6.40 3.31 -2.95
C GLU A 26 -5.76 2.22 -2.08
N VAL A 27 -4.91 1.37 -2.67
CA VAL A 27 -4.18 0.35 -1.94
C VAL A 27 -3.19 0.97 -0.96
N GLN A 28 -2.48 2.03 -1.37
CA GLN A 28 -1.56 2.75 -0.50
C GLN A 28 -2.31 3.37 0.69
N ASP A 29 -3.42 4.07 0.44
CA ASP A 29 -4.24 4.67 1.50
C ASP A 29 -4.76 3.63 2.49
N LEU A 30 -5.17 2.45 2.00
CA LEU A 30 -5.58 1.32 2.84
C LEU A 30 -4.42 0.75 3.67
N GLN A 31 -3.23 0.60 3.07
CA GLN A 31 -2.05 0.11 3.79
C GLN A 31 -1.64 1.09 4.89
N GLU A 32 -1.54 2.39 4.59
CA GLU A 32 -1.25 3.42 5.58
C GLU A 32 -2.30 3.45 6.70
N GLY A 33 -3.58 3.31 6.34
CA GLY A 33 -4.68 3.22 7.30
C GLY A 33 -4.56 2.01 8.23
N LEU A 34 -4.20 0.84 7.70
CA LEU A 34 -4.01 -0.39 8.47
C LEU A 34 -2.76 -0.32 9.36
N ASP A 35 -1.66 0.22 8.85
CA ASP A 35 -0.41 0.39 9.61
C ASP A 35 -0.63 1.29 10.84
N MET A 36 -1.42 2.36 10.71
CA MET A 36 -1.80 3.20 11.84
C MET A 36 -2.59 2.42 12.92
N VAL A 37 -3.49 1.53 12.51
CA VAL A 37 -4.28 0.70 13.43
C VAL A 37 -3.40 -0.35 14.12
N GLU A 38 -2.49 -0.99 13.38
CA GLU A 38 -1.54 -1.95 13.95
C GLU A 38 -0.62 -1.29 14.98
N GLU A 39 -0.10 -0.09 14.69
CA GLU A 39 0.75 0.64 15.63
C GLU A 39 -0.01 1.03 16.91
N LEU A 40 -1.28 1.44 16.81
CA LEU A 40 -2.12 1.73 17.97
C LEU A 40 -2.37 0.47 18.81
N ALA A 41 -2.70 -0.66 18.17
CA ALA A 41 -2.95 -1.93 18.85
C ALA A 41 -1.68 -2.45 19.57
N ARG A 42 -0.50 -2.25 18.97
CA ARG A 42 0.79 -2.61 19.58
C ARG A 42 1.14 -1.71 20.76
N ARG A 43 0.89 -0.40 20.64
CA ARG A 43 1.21 0.60 21.67
C ARG A 43 0.27 0.56 22.87
N GLU A 44 -1.04 0.46 22.63
CA GLU A 44 -2.05 0.61 23.69
C GLU A 44 -2.54 -0.72 24.27
N LEU A 45 -2.64 -1.75 23.44
CA LEU A 45 -3.22 -3.04 23.84
C LEU A 45 -2.17 -4.15 23.99
N GLY A 46 -0.90 -3.90 23.62
CA GLY A 46 0.16 -4.91 23.63
C GLY A 46 -0.13 -6.08 22.70
N MET A 47 -1.00 -5.90 21.71
CA MET A 47 -1.39 -6.94 20.78
C MET A 47 -0.27 -7.17 19.75
N VAL A 48 0.32 -8.36 19.77
CA VAL A 48 1.33 -8.83 18.80
C VAL A 48 0.80 -10.06 18.08
N LYS A 49 1.15 -10.24 16.81
CA LYS A 49 0.72 -11.42 16.05
C LYS A 49 1.41 -12.68 16.61
N PRO A 50 0.81 -13.88 16.46
CA PRO A 50 1.49 -15.12 16.82
C PRO A 50 2.84 -15.23 16.11
N ASN A 51 3.90 -15.58 16.84
CA ASN A 51 5.30 -15.65 16.36
C ASN A 51 5.97 -14.30 16.03
N GLU A 52 5.49 -13.19 16.60
CA GLU A 52 6.10 -11.88 16.41
C GLU A 52 6.84 -11.39 17.68
N ILE A 53 8.03 -10.81 17.50
CA ILE A 53 8.80 -10.18 18.58
C ILE A 53 8.77 -8.66 18.35
N PHE A 54 8.03 -7.95 19.20
CA PHE A 54 7.95 -6.49 19.15
C PHE A 54 9.04 -5.87 20.03
N VAL A 55 9.96 -5.11 19.42
CA VAL A 55 11.07 -4.44 20.12
C VAL A 55 10.86 -2.93 20.08
N GLN A 56 10.54 -2.32 21.23
CA GLN A 56 10.54 -0.88 21.37
C GLN A 56 11.93 -0.39 21.73
N VAL A 57 12.63 0.21 20.77
CA VAL A 57 13.93 0.85 21.04
C VAL A 57 13.65 2.24 21.64
N ALA A 58 13.58 2.31 22.97
CA ALA A 58 13.74 3.60 23.64
C ALA A 58 15.20 4.00 23.42
N SER A 59 15.44 4.98 22.53
CA SER A 59 16.75 5.62 22.43
C SER A 59 17.01 6.35 23.74
N GLY A 60 17.60 5.63 24.70
CA GLY A 60 18.27 6.23 25.84
C GLY A 60 19.35 7.13 25.25
N ARG A 61 19.13 8.45 25.30
CA ARG A 61 20.22 9.39 25.16
C ARG A 61 21.20 9.08 26.31
N PRO A 62 22.50 8.89 26.03
CA PRO A 62 23.48 8.69 27.10
C PRO A 62 23.51 9.89 28.05
#